data_AF-A0A7S2VW90-F1
#
_entry.id   AF-A0A7S2VW90-F1
#
_cell.length_a   1.000
_cell.length_b   1.000
_cell.length_c   1.000
_cell.angle_alpha   90.00
_cell.angle_beta   90.00
_cell.angle_gamma   90.00
#
_symmetry.space_group_name_H-M   'P 1'
#
loop_
_entity.id
_entity.type
_entity.pdbx_description
1 polymer ?
#
loop_
_entity_poly.entity_id
_entity_poly.type
_entity_poly.pdbx_seq_one_letter_code
_entity_poly.pdbx_strand_id
1 'polypeptide(L)'
;GLGGEVVEADAVCLSIGPWGPLAENWFPSINVPMQGIKSTSIVWPVREETKTEGVALFCGEDDRYNTHIEVYPRPDGMIYCCGVGGSDYINADDLREGRFLTSGCDPNQKRVEAATKALHQISHSYKSLTPEVSQACMRPCPPDALPIMGDVPGCNGAYLNVGHNCWGILWAPAAGKTMAELITCGSSKININPFDVRRFGVNEMAGGGKKGGRGRKRGKESVGEQW
;
A
#
# COMPACT_ATOMS: atom_id res chain seq x y z
N GLY A 1 6.09 -19.11 -10.79
CA GLY A 1 5.36 -18.68 -12.00
C GLY A 1 4.85 -19.90 -12.73
N LEU A 2 3.74 -19.79 -13.46
CA LEU A 2 3.05 -20.88 -14.16
C LEU A 2 3.82 -21.44 -15.40
N GLY A 3 5.15 -21.47 -15.39
CA GLY A 3 5.94 -22.17 -16.42
C GLY A 3 5.76 -21.74 -17.89
N GLY A 4 5.08 -20.62 -18.17
CA GLY A 4 4.73 -20.20 -19.54
C GLY A 4 3.43 -20.82 -20.07
N GLU A 5 2.69 -21.55 -19.24
CA GLU A 5 1.38 -22.11 -19.61
C GLU A 5 0.33 -21.01 -19.77
N VAL A 6 -0.53 -21.17 -20.78
CA VAL A 6 -1.68 -20.30 -21.00
C VAL A 6 -2.85 -20.82 -20.19
N VAL A 7 -3.48 -19.93 -19.41
CA VAL A 7 -4.71 -20.21 -18.68
C VAL A 7 -5.81 -19.37 -19.31
N GLU A 8 -6.75 -20.05 -19.98
CA GLU A 8 -7.93 -19.41 -20.57
C GLU A 8 -8.88 -18.92 -19.47
N ALA A 9 -9.41 -17.70 -19.63
CA ALA A 9 -10.35 -17.10 -18.69
C ALA A 9 -11.30 -16.11 -19.40
N ASP A 10 -12.58 -16.12 -19.02
CA ASP A 10 -13.56 -15.13 -19.50
C ASP A 10 -13.31 -13.73 -18.90
N ALA A 11 -12.69 -13.69 -17.70
CA ALA A 11 -12.35 -12.46 -17.00
C ALA A 11 -11.04 -12.58 -16.22
N VAL A 12 -10.25 -11.49 -16.23
CA VAL A 12 -8.98 -11.37 -15.49
C VAL A 12 -9.00 -10.07 -14.69
N CYS A 13 -8.76 -10.16 -13.38
CA CYS A 13 -8.63 -8.99 -12.50
C CYS A 13 -7.21 -8.89 -11.93
N LEU A 14 -6.46 -7.86 -12.30
CA LEU A 14 -5.13 -7.60 -11.75
C LEU A 14 -5.23 -6.94 -10.36
N SER A 15 -4.95 -7.73 -9.31
CA SER A 15 -4.87 -7.29 -7.91
C SER A 15 -3.45 -7.46 -7.34
N ILE A 16 -2.46 -6.92 -8.05
CA ILE A 16 -1.02 -7.21 -7.86
C ILE A 16 -0.28 -6.21 -6.94
N GLY A 17 -1.01 -5.57 -6.01
CA GLY A 17 -0.41 -4.75 -4.94
C GLY A 17 0.54 -3.65 -5.48
N PRO A 18 1.71 -3.42 -4.84
CA PRO A 18 2.71 -2.43 -5.26
C PRO A 18 3.18 -2.56 -6.70
N TRP A 19 3.10 -3.76 -7.28
CA TRP A 19 3.52 -4.00 -8.66
C TRP A 19 2.43 -3.67 -9.69
N GLY A 20 1.38 -2.96 -9.29
CA GLY A 20 0.35 -2.42 -10.19
C GLY A 20 0.87 -1.76 -11.47
N PRO A 21 2.00 -1.01 -11.47
CA PRO A 21 2.56 -0.43 -12.70
C PRO A 21 2.92 -1.45 -13.79
N LEU A 22 3.13 -2.73 -13.44
CA LEU A 22 3.31 -3.81 -14.43
C LEU A 22 2.10 -3.97 -15.36
N ALA A 23 0.91 -3.55 -14.92
CA ALA A 23 -0.32 -3.63 -15.72
C ALA A 23 -0.18 -2.96 -17.09
N GLU A 24 0.61 -1.88 -17.18
CA GLU A 24 0.86 -1.14 -18.42
C GLU A 24 1.54 -2.00 -19.51
N ASN A 25 2.28 -3.04 -19.12
CA ASN A 25 2.93 -3.95 -20.07
C ASN A 25 1.92 -4.82 -20.82
N TRP A 26 0.78 -5.13 -20.21
CA TRP A 26 -0.30 -5.93 -20.81
C TRP A 26 -1.41 -5.06 -21.37
N PHE A 27 -1.61 -3.86 -20.80
CA PHE A 27 -2.69 -2.96 -21.13
C PHE A 27 -2.12 -1.56 -21.47
N PRO A 28 -1.65 -1.35 -22.71
CA PRO A 28 -1.02 -0.08 -23.09
C PRO A 28 -1.99 1.11 -23.11
N SER A 29 -3.31 0.85 -23.05
CA SER A 29 -4.38 1.86 -23.03
C SER A 29 -4.52 2.57 -21.68
N ILE A 30 -3.92 2.05 -20.61
CA ILE A 30 -4.05 2.61 -19.25
C ILE A 30 -2.72 3.19 -18.75
N ASN A 31 -2.83 4.03 -17.72
CA ASN A 31 -1.71 4.60 -16.99
C ASN A 31 -1.92 4.31 -15.49
N VAL A 32 -0.91 3.76 -14.84
CA VAL A 32 -0.92 3.36 -13.43
C VAL A 32 0.22 4.08 -12.71
N PRO A 33 0.09 5.41 -12.47
CA PRO A 33 1.18 6.26 -11.99
C PRO A 33 1.41 6.12 -10.49
N MET A 34 1.72 4.91 -10.02
CA MET A 34 1.81 4.58 -8.60
C MET A 34 3.26 4.42 -8.14
N GLN A 35 3.53 4.82 -6.90
CA GLN A 35 4.78 4.55 -6.20
C GLN A 35 4.59 3.49 -5.14
N GLY A 36 5.68 2.81 -4.79
CA GLY A 36 5.76 1.93 -3.65
C GLY A 36 6.31 2.70 -2.46
N ILE A 37 5.62 2.68 -1.32
CA ILE A 37 6.17 3.25 -0.08
C ILE A 37 6.59 2.09 0.82
N LYS A 38 7.89 1.81 0.88
CA LYS A 38 8.46 0.76 1.74
C LYS A 38 8.59 1.28 3.17
N SER A 39 7.90 0.64 4.10
CA SER A 39 7.87 1.03 5.52
C SER A 39 8.27 -0.14 6.41
N THR A 40 8.96 0.19 7.50
CA THR A 40 9.35 -0.77 8.53
C THR A 40 8.19 -1.03 9.49
N SER A 41 8.11 -2.24 10.02
CA SER A 41 7.25 -2.59 11.15
C SER A 41 7.97 -3.60 12.05
N ILE A 42 7.55 -3.65 13.32
CA ILE A 42 8.17 -4.50 14.33
C ILE A 42 7.09 -5.26 15.09
N VAL A 43 7.41 -6.49 15.49
CA VAL A 43 6.56 -7.32 16.35
C VAL A 43 7.29 -7.58 17.65
N TRP A 44 6.58 -7.41 18.75
CA TRP A 44 7.08 -7.66 20.10
C TRP A 44 6.50 -8.94 20.66
N PRO A 45 7.28 -9.66 21.49
CA PRO A 45 6.89 -10.95 22.03
C PRO A 45 5.69 -10.86 22.97
N VAL A 46 4.99 -11.98 23.14
CA VAL A 46 3.93 -12.17 24.13
C VAL A 46 4.49 -11.97 25.54
N ARG A 47 3.71 -11.35 26.43
CA ARG A 47 3.97 -11.39 27.86
C ARG A 47 2.76 -11.97 28.60
N GLU A 48 2.95 -13.11 29.27
CA GLU A 48 1.91 -13.78 30.05
C GLU A 48 1.30 -12.87 31.14
N GLU A 49 2.10 -11.94 31.66
CA GLU A 49 1.71 -10.98 32.70
C GLU A 49 0.85 -9.82 32.19
N THR A 50 0.80 -9.59 30.87
CA THR A 50 0.04 -8.48 30.29
C THR A 50 -1.17 -9.03 29.55
N LYS A 51 -2.36 -8.96 30.17
CA LYS A 51 -3.59 -8.97 29.39
C LYS A 51 -3.63 -7.68 28.58
N THR A 52 -3.41 -7.79 27.28
CA THR A 52 -3.57 -6.66 26.36
C THR A 52 -5.02 -6.60 25.91
N GLU A 53 -5.66 -5.47 26.12
CA GLU A 53 -6.96 -5.19 25.51
C GLU A 53 -6.75 -4.94 24.00
N GLY A 54 -7.76 -5.20 23.18
CA GLY A 54 -7.72 -4.98 21.73
C GLY A 54 -7.77 -3.51 21.32
N VAL A 55 -7.13 -2.63 22.08
CA VAL A 55 -7.12 -1.18 21.88
C VAL A 55 -5.86 -0.80 21.12
N ALA A 56 -6.04 -0.21 19.93
CA ALA A 56 -4.95 0.38 19.18
C ALA A 56 -4.57 1.75 19.77
N LEU A 57 -3.27 2.02 19.87
CA LEU A 57 -2.74 3.32 20.31
C LEU A 57 -2.04 4.01 19.14
N PHE A 58 -2.41 5.25 18.88
CA PHE A 58 -1.79 6.12 17.87
C PHE A 58 -1.04 7.22 18.60
N CYS A 59 0.29 7.18 18.51
CA CYS A 59 1.15 8.22 19.08
C CYS A 59 1.56 9.18 17.97
N GLY A 60 1.43 10.48 18.23
CA GLY A 60 2.00 11.51 17.38
C GLY A 60 3.52 11.42 17.30
N GLU A 61 4.12 12.28 16.49
CA GLU A 61 5.56 12.30 16.30
C GLU A 61 6.30 12.63 17.62
N ASP A 62 7.28 11.79 17.95
CA ASP A 62 8.22 11.99 19.04
C ASP A 62 9.53 12.58 18.49
N ASP A 63 9.69 13.89 18.64
CA ASP A 63 10.85 14.66 18.17
C ASP A 63 12.20 14.13 18.69
N ARG A 64 12.21 13.45 19.85
CA ARG A 64 13.44 12.87 20.42
C ARG A 64 14.02 11.77 19.53
N TYR A 65 13.16 11.09 18.77
CA TYR A 65 13.51 9.96 17.92
C TYR A 65 13.12 10.18 16.46
N ASN A 66 12.46 11.31 16.15
CA ASN A 66 11.88 11.64 14.86
C ASN A 66 10.99 10.47 14.36
N THR A 67 10.11 9.97 15.23
CA THR A 67 9.25 8.81 14.96
C THR A 67 7.86 9.00 15.54
N HIS A 68 6.83 8.74 14.76
CA HIS A 68 5.54 8.35 15.33
C HIS A 68 5.58 6.84 15.62
N ILE A 69 4.57 6.32 16.32
CA ILE A 69 4.39 4.89 16.51
C ILE A 69 2.91 4.57 16.66
N GLU A 70 2.46 3.58 15.94
CA GLU A 70 1.14 2.99 16.11
C GLU A 70 1.32 1.60 16.71
N VAL A 71 0.55 1.29 17.75
CA VAL A 71 0.67 0.06 18.53
C VAL A 71 -0.64 -0.71 18.45
N TYR A 72 -0.57 -1.95 17.99
CA TYR A 72 -1.71 -2.83 17.78
C TYR A 72 -1.50 -4.13 18.58
N PRO A 73 -2.16 -4.25 19.74
CA PRO A 73 -2.21 -5.52 20.43
C PRO A 73 -2.98 -6.57 19.62
N ARG A 74 -2.46 -7.80 19.61
CA ARG A 74 -3.06 -8.92 18.89
C ARG A 74 -3.71 -9.92 19.85
N PRO A 75 -4.72 -10.70 19.41
CA PRO A 75 -5.39 -11.69 20.25
C PRO A 75 -4.47 -12.80 20.79
N ASP A 76 -3.35 -13.05 20.11
CA ASP A 76 -2.31 -14.01 20.53
C ASP A 76 -1.35 -13.44 21.59
N GLY A 77 -1.57 -12.19 22.03
CA GLY A 77 -0.74 -11.51 23.03
C GLY A 77 0.50 -10.82 22.46
N MET A 78 0.77 -10.97 21.16
CA MET A 78 1.83 -10.22 20.49
C MET A 78 1.43 -8.75 20.33
N ILE A 79 2.41 -7.87 20.17
CA ILE A 79 2.15 -6.47 19.80
C ILE A 79 2.80 -6.18 18.45
N TYR A 80 2.00 -5.70 17.51
CA TYR A 80 2.48 -5.18 16.24
C TYR A 80 2.63 -3.66 16.33
N CYS A 81 3.79 -3.14 15.91
CA CYS A 81 3.98 -1.71 15.77
C CYS A 81 4.32 -1.33 14.33
N CYS A 82 3.66 -0.30 13.83
CA CYS A 82 3.93 0.34 12.54
C CYS A 82 3.88 1.86 12.69
N GLY A 83 3.76 2.59 11.58
CA GLY A 83 3.85 4.06 11.61
C GLY A 83 5.19 4.53 12.17
N VAL A 84 6.29 3.82 11.89
CA VAL A 84 7.57 4.12 12.52
C VAL A 84 8.38 5.13 11.72
N GLY A 85 7.77 5.95 10.86
CA GLY A 85 8.41 6.97 10.01
C GLY A 85 9.54 6.49 9.08
N GLY A 86 10.15 7.42 8.33
CA GLY A 86 11.36 7.17 7.52
C GLY A 86 11.21 6.12 6.41
N SER A 87 10.11 6.20 5.65
CA SER A 87 9.83 5.26 4.57
C SER A 87 10.65 5.55 3.30
N ASP A 88 10.98 4.50 2.56
CA ASP A 88 11.65 4.61 1.26
C ASP A 88 10.60 4.68 0.14
N TYR A 89 10.76 5.64 -0.77
CA TYR A 89 9.86 5.82 -1.91
C TYR A 89 10.45 5.16 -3.14
N ILE A 90 9.73 4.18 -3.67
CA ILE A 90 10.11 3.38 -4.83
C ILE A 90 9.31 3.87 -6.02
N ASN A 91 10.01 4.29 -7.06
CA ASN A 91 9.39 4.85 -8.26
C ASN A 91 8.71 3.75 -9.11
N ALA A 92 7.90 4.15 -10.07
CA ALA A 92 7.15 3.21 -10.92
C ALA A 92 8.04 2.36 -11.84
N ASP A 93 9.19 2.88 -12.29
CA ASP A 93 10.15 2.14 -13.14
C ASP A 93 10.76 0.97 -12.35
N ASP A 94 11.26 1.23 -11.15
CA ASP A 94 11.77 0.21 -10.24
C ASP A 94 10.71 -0.87 -9.95
N LEU A 95 9.45 -0.48 -9.75
CA LEU A 95 8.35 -1.42 -9.54
C LEU A 95 8.07 -2.27 -10.78
N ARG A 96 8.15 -1.69 -11.99
CA ARG A 96 8.02 -2.42 -13.26
C ARG A 96 9.18 -3.39 -13.48
N GLU A 97 10.35 -3.10 -12.94
CA GLU A 97 11.49 -4.02 -12.95
C GLU A 97 11.38 -5.12 -11.86
N GLY A 98 10.29 -5.13 -11.08
CA GLY A 98 10.06 -6.14 -10.05
C GLY A 98 10.86 -5.90 -8.78
N ARG A 99 11.23 -4.64 -8.49
CA ARG A 99 11.95 -4.31 -7.26
C ARG A 99 11.20 -4.83 -6.03
N PHE A 100 11.92 -5.55 -5.18
CA PHE A 100 11.43 -6.22 -3.97
C PHE A 100 10.35 -7.29 -4.18
N LEU A 101 10.12 -7.75 -5.42
CA LEU A 101 9.11 -8.78 -5.71
C LEU A 101 9.42 -10.12 -5.05
N THR A 102 10.69 -10.49 -4.96
CA THR A 102 11.13 -11.80 -4.43
C THR A 102 12.01 -11.69 -3.19
N SER A 103 12.80 -10.62 -3.06
CA SER A 103 13.78 -10.47 -1.98
C SER A 103 14.21 -9.01 -1.78
N GLY A 104 14.88 -8.73 -0.66
CA GLY A 104 15.52 -7.44 -0.39
C GLY A 104 14.58 -6.36 0.18
N CYS A 105 13.36 -6.72 0.56
CA CYS A 105 12.44 -5.83 1.26
C CYS A 105 12.78 -5.77 2.76
N ASP A 106 14.01 -5.38 3.07
CA ASP A 106 14.53 -5.40 4.45
C ASP A 106 14.05 -4.17 5.25
N PRO A 107 13.84 -4.32 6.57
CA PRO A 107 13.54 -3.21 7.46
C PRO A 107 14.70 -2.21 7.53
N ASN A 108 14.36 -0.94 7.79
CA ASN A 108 15.35 0.07 8.08
C ASN A 108 15.73 0.01 9.57
N GLN A 109 16.93 -0.47 9.87
CA GLN A 109 17.39 -0.68 11.24
C GLN A 109 17.37 0.59 12.10
N LYS A 110 17.61 1.77 11.51
CA LYS A 110 17.51 3.05 12.24
C LYS A 110 16.07 3.32 12.69
N ARG A 111 15.07 2.89 11.92
CA ARG A 111 13.64 3.03 12.28
C ARG A 111 13.22 1.99 13.31
N VAL A 112 13.77 0.77 13.24
CA VAL A 112 13.61 -0.24 14.31
C VAL A 112 14.12 0.31 15.65
N GLU A 113 15.32 0.89 15.68
CA GLU A 113 15.90 1.48 16.88
C GLU A 113 15.09 2.67 17.41
N ALA A 114 14.63 3.56 16.53
CA ALA A 114 13.80 4.70 16.92
C ALA A 114 12.46 4.24 17.53
N ALA A 115 11.75 3.32 16.88
CA ALA A 115 10.49 2.77 17.37
C ALA A 115 10.66 1.98 18.67
N THR A 116 11.78 1.28 18.83
CA THR A 116 12.14 0.59 20.08
C THR A 116 12.27 1.58 21.23
N LYS A 117 13.02 2.67 21.03
CA LYS A 117 13.16 3.73 22.04
C LYS A 117 11.82 4.39 22.36
N ALA A 118 10.99 4.67 21.35
CA ALA A 118 9.66 5.24 21.55
C ALA A 118 8.76 4.31 22.39
N LEU A 119 8.70 3.01 22.06
CA LEU A 119 7.89 2.05 22.83
C LEU A 119 8.39 1.92 24.27
N HIS A 120 9.71 1.90 24.48
CA HIS A 120 10.31 1.86 25.82
C HIS A 120 9.94 3.06 26.69
N GLN A 121 9.66 4.23 26.10
CA GLN A 121 9.21 5.41 26.84
C GLN A 121 7.75 5.30 27.27
N ILE A 122 6.88 4.74 26.43
CA ILE A 122 5.44 4.70 26.69
C ILE A 122 4.99 3.40 27.39
N SER A 123 5.84 2.38 27.44
CA SER A 123 5.52 1.11 28.07
C SER A 123 6.64 0.56 28.95
N HIS A 124 6.41 0.61 30.26
CA HIS A 124 7.32 0.01 31.25
C HIS A 124 7.49 -1.49 31.01
N SER A 125 6.41 -2.17 30.62
CA SER A 125 6.36 -3.60 30.37
C SER A 125 7.26 -4.07 29.23
N TYR A 126 7.66 -3.18 28.31
CA TYR A 126 8.50 -3.54 27.16
C TYR A 126 9.89 -2.89 27.23
N LYS A 127 10.20 -2.12 28.30
CA LYS A 127 11.38 -1.26 28.42
C LYS A 127 12.73 -1.97 28.29
N SER A 128 12.82 -3.24 28.65
CA SER A 128 14.06 -4.04 28.57
C SER A 128 14.01 -5.11 27.49
N LEU A 129 12.95 -5.14 26.68
CA LEU A 129 12.77 -6.14 25.64
C LEU A 129 13.27 -5.63 24.29
N THR A 130 13.49 -6.56 23.37
CA THR A 130 13.78 -6.30 21.97
C THR A 130 12.64 -6.83 21.09
N PRO A 131 12.42 -6.26 19.90
CA PRO A 131 11.49 -6.84 18.94
C PRO A 131 11.86 -8.29 18.60
N GLU A 132 10.85 -9.15 18.49
CA GLU A 132 11.00 -10.53 18.03
C GLU A 132 11.14 -10.58 16.51
N VAL A 133 10.39 -9.73 15.81
CA VAL A 133 10.46 -9.60 14.34
C VAL A 133 10.64 -8.13 13.98
N SER A 134 11.56 -7.87 13.05
CA SER A 134 11.64 -6.61 12.31
C SER A 134 11.49 -6.90 10.83
N GLN A 135 10.58 -6.21 10.16
CA GLN A 135 10.23 -6.48 8.77
C GLN A 135 9.87 -5.19 8.03
N ALA A 136 9.79 -5.27 6.70
CA ALA A 136 9.23 -4.20 5.90
C ALA A 136 8.17 -4.71 4.93
N CYS A 137 7.22 -3.83 4.63
CA CYS A 137 6.23 -4.03 3.58
C CYS A 137 6.15 -2.77 2.73
N MET A 138 5.47 -2.87 1.58
CA MET A 138 5.37 -1.78 0.64
C MET A 138 3.91 -1.45 0.37
N ARG A 139 3.56 -0.18 0.54
CA ARG A 139 2.22 0.32 0.23
C ARG A 139 2.13 0.71 -1.25
N PRO A 140 1.05 0.33 -1.95
CA PRO A 140 0.76 0.79 -3.31
C PRO A 140 0.10 2.18 -3.24
N CYS A 141 0.81 3.25 -3.62
CA CYS A 141 0.35 4.64 -3.43
C CYS A 141 0.22 5.40 -4.77
N PRO A 142 -1.00 5.53 -5.31
CA PRO A 142 -1.29 6.43 -6.43
C PRO A 142 -1.12 7.91 -6.04
N PRO A 143 -1.00 8.84 -7.00
CA PRO A 143 -0.70 10.25 -6.73
C PRO A 143 -1.81 10.97 -5.97
N ASP A 144 -3.04 10.47 -6.04
CA ASP A 144 -4.22 10.98 -5.34
C ASP A 144 -4.57 10.18 -4.09
N ALA A 145 -3.76 9.18 -3.73
CA ALA A 145 -3.98 8.26 -2.62
C ALA A 145 -5.29 7.45 -2.67
N LEU A 146 -5.96 7.37 -3.83
CA LEU A 146 -7.18 6.60 -4.04
C LEU A 146 -6.92 5.30 -4.81
N PRO A 147 -7.72 4.23 -4.61
CA PRO A 147 -7.61 3.01 -5.39
C PRO A 147 -7.77 3.22 -6.90
N ILE A 148 -7.16 2.34 -7.70
CA ILE A 148 -7.34 2.24 -9.15
C ILE A 148 -8.14 0.96 -9.43
N MET A 149 -9.41 1.13 -9.78
CA MET A 149 -10.41 0.07 -9.88
C MET A 149 -11.25 0.21 -11.15
N GLY A 150 -11.65 -0.91 -11.75
CA GLY A 150 -12.63 -0.93 -12.84
C GLY A 150 -12.19 -1.78 -14.03
N ASP A 151 -12.96 -1.70 -15.11
CA ASP A 151 -12.66 -2.31 -16.40
C ASP A 151 -11.49 -1.62 -17.10
N VAL A 152 -10.70 -2.38 -17.85
CA VAL A 152 -9.60 -1.88 -18.67
C VAL A 152 -10.15 -1.45 -20.04
N PRO A 153 -10.03 -0.16 -20.42
CA PRO A 153 -10.54 0.33 -21.70
C PRO A 153 -9.91 -0.39 -22.89
N GLY A 154 -10.76 -0.86 -23.81
CA GLY A 154 -10.34 -1.54 -25.04
C GLY A 154 -9.98 -3.02 -24.87
N CYS A 155 -10.10 -3.59 -23.67
CA CYS A 155 -9.84 -5.01 -23.40
C CYS A 155 -11.03 -5.64 -22.66
N ASN A 156 -11.90 -6.34 -23.39
CA ASN A 156 -13.06 -6.99 -22.78
C ASN A 156 -12.62 -8.09 -21.80
N GLY A 157 -13.27 -8.16 -20.64
CA GLY A 157 -12.93 -9.12 -19.58
C GLY A 157 -11.70 -8.76 -18.75
N ALA A 158 -11.00 -7.65 -19.00
CA ALA A 158 -9.86 -7.22 -18.20
C ALA A 158 -10.25 -6.15 -17.17
N TYR A 159 -9.76 -6.32 -15.94
CA TYR A 159 -10.05 -5.44 -14.81
C TYR A 159 -8.79 -5.15 -14.00
N LEU A 160 -8.75 -3.99 -13.35
CA LEU A 160 -7.68 -3.59 -12.44
C LEU A 160 -8.26 -3.31 -11.04
N ASN A 161 -7.51 -3.66 -10.00
CA ASN A 161 -7.85 -3.36 -8.60
C ASN A 161 -6.56 -3.23 -7.77
N VAL A 162 -5.95 -2.04 -7.76
CA VAL A 162 -4.66 -1.76 -7.10
C VAL A 162 -4.69 -0.40 -6.39
N GLY A 163 -3.60 -0.03 -5.71
CA GLY A 163 -3.45 1.35 -5.21
C GLY A 163 -4.19 1.70 -3.92
N HIS A 164 -4.46 0.72 -3.06
CA HIS A 164 -5.23 0.92 -1.83
C HIS A 164 -4.46 1.60 -0.67
N ASN A 165 -3.24 2.09 -0.90
CA ASN A 165 -2.38 2.75 0.10
C ASN A 165 -2.34 1.99 1.45
N CYS A 166 -2.46 2.69 2.58
CA CYS A 166 -2.49 2.13 3.95
C CYS A 166 -3.86 1.54 4.32
N TRP A 167 -4.89 1.77 3.49
CA TRP A 167 -6.26 1.36 3.76
C TRP A 167 -6.65 0.02 3.13
N GLY A 168 -5.71 -0.67 2.48
CA GLY A 168 -5.98 -1.92 1.77
C GLY A 168 -6.67 -3.00 2.61
N ILE A 169 -6.25 -3.20 3.86
CA ILE A 169 -6.90 -4.18 4.75
C ILE A 169 -8.33 -3.75 5.08
N LEU A 170 -8.55 -2.46 5.36
CA LEU A 170 -9.85 -1.90 5.68
C LEU A 170 -10.82 -1.97 4.49
N TRP A 171 -10.34 -1.67 3.28
CA TRP A 171 -11.16 -1.61 2.08
C TRP A 171 -11.31 -2.96 1.37
N ALA A 172 -10.48 -3.95 1.65
CA ALA A 172 -10.49 -5.25 0.96
C ALA A 172 -11.88 -5.91 0.86
N PRO A 173 -12.71 -5.98 1.93
CA PRO A 173 -14.04 -6.58 1.82
C PRO A 173 -14.96 -5.83 0.85
N ALA A 174 -14.96 -4.50 0.91
CA ALA A 174 -15.78 -3.67 0.05
C ALA A 174 -15.28 -3.68 -1.40
N ALA A 175 -13.97 -3.55 -1.61
CA ALA A 175 -13.35 -3.57 -2.92
C ALA A 175 -13.53 -4.93 -3.61
N GLY A 176 -13.29 -6.04 -2.90
CA GLY A 176 -13.47 -7.39 -3.43
C GLY A 176 -14.91 -7.66 -3.86
N LYS A 177 -15.89 -7.31 -3.01
CA LYS A 177 -17.31 -7.43 -3.38
C LYS A 177 -17.67 -6.56 -4.58
N THR A 178 -17.19 -5.32 -4.61
CA THR A 178 -17.47 -4.37 -5.69
C THR A 178 -16.92 -4.86 -7.02
N MET A 179 -15.68 -5.38 -7.04
CA MET A 179 -15.09 -5.98 -8.25
C MET A 179 -15.82 -7.26 -8.65
N ALA A 180 -16.24 -8.10 -7.70
CA ALA A 180 -17.02 -9.29 -8.01
C ALA A 180 -18.36 -8.93 -8.69
N GLU A 181 -19.11 -7.97 -8.14
CA GLU A 181 -20.36 -7.47 -8.75
C GLU A 181 -20.10 -6.91 -10.16
N LEU A 182 -19.06 -6.08 -10.33
CA LEU A 182 -18.70 -5.51 -11.62
C LEU A 182 -18.41 -6.61 -12.66
N ILE A 183 -17.63 -7.62 -12.29
CA ILE A 183 -17.23 -8.72 -13.19
C ILE A 183 -18.42 -9.61 -13.55
N THR A 184 -19.27 -9.97 -12.58
CA THR A 184 -20.34 -10.95 -12.81
C THR A 184 -21.64 -10.33 -13.31
N CYS A 185 -21.87 -9.05 -13.04
CA CYS A 185 -23.14 -8.37 -13.32
C CYS A 185 -22.99 -7.16 -14.24
N GLY A 186 -21.76 -6.80 -14.65
CA GLY A 186 -21.47 -5.62 -15.48
C GLY A 186 -21.67 -4.28 -14.77
N SER A 187 -22.02 -4.29 -13.48
CA SER A 187 -22.22 -3.10 -12.65
C SER A 187 -22.06 -3.46 -11.18
N SER A 188 -21.73 -2.47 -10.34
CA SER A 188 -21.62 -2.64 -8.90
C SER A 188 -22.58 -1.70 -8.16
N LYS A 189 -22.93 -2.05 -6.92
CA LYS A 189 -23.83 -1.24 -6.09
C LYS A 189 -23.20 0.05 -5.59
N ILE A 190 -21.87 0.05 -5.44
CA ILE A 190 -21.10 1.22 -5.00
C ILE A 190 -20.61 1.96 -6.24
N ASN A 191 -20.78 3.28 -6.26
CA ASN A 191 -20.23 4.09 -7.33
C ASN A 191 -18.70 4.13 -7.25
N ILE A 192 -18.03 3.45 -8.19
CA ILE A 192 -16.56 3.41 -8.29
C ILE A 192 -15.97 4.45 -9.24
N ASN A 193 -16.77 5.37 -9.80
CA ASN A 193 -16.26 6.42 -10.69
C ASN A 193 -15.09 7.23 -10.09
N PRO A 194 -15.02 7.50 -8.76
CA PRO A 194 -13.84 8.15 -8.18
C PRO A 194 -12.54 7.33 -8.28
N PHE A 195 -12.65 6.01 -8.45
CA PHE A 195 -11.54 5.05 -8.48
C PHE A 195 -11.22 4.57 -9.90
N ASP A 196 -11.93 5.09 -10.90
CA ASP A 196 -11.88 4.65 -12.28
C ASP A 196 -10.44 4.59 -12.82
N VAL A 197 -10.10 3.50 -13.51
CA VAL A 197 -8.79 3.27 -14.17
C VAL A 197 -8.45 4.40 -15.15
N ARG A 198 -9.45 5.00 -15.79
CA ARG A 198 -9.30 6.07 -16.79
C ARG A 198 -8.86 7.41 -16.21
N ARG A 199 -8.93 7.59 -14.88
CA ARG A 199 -8.74 8.92 -14.24
C ARG A 199 -7.34 9.51 -14.41
N PHE A 200 -6.34 8.68 -14.67
CA PHE A 200 -4.96 9.10 -14.90
C PHE A 200 -4.60 9.23 -16.39
N GLY A 201 -5.62 9.26 -17.24
CA GLY A 201 -5.49 9.28 -18.68
C GLY A 201 -5.58 7.88 -19.26
N VAL A 202 -6.24 7.79 -20.40
CA VAL A 202 -6.13 6.66 -21.31
C VAL A 202 -5.15 7.07 -22.41
N ASN A 203 -4.22 6.19 -22.74
CA ASN A 203 -3.47 6.35 -23.97
C ASN A 203 -4.45 5.99 -25.09
N GLU A 204 -5.08 7.00 -25.69
CA GLU A 204 -5.67 6.81 -27.01
C GLU A 204 -4.59 6.23 -27.91
N MET A 205 -4.90 5.20 -28.70
CA MET A 205 -3.98 4.76 -29.75
C MET A 205 -3.62 5.98 -30.61
N ALA A 206 -2.43 6.53 -30.37
CA ALA A 206 -1.81 7.66 -31.06
C ALA A 206 -2.78 8.74 -31.57
N GLY A 207 -3.44 9.49 -30.66
CA GLY A 207 -4.17 10.72 -30.96
C GLY A 207 -3.64 11.88 -30.12
N GLY A 208 -2.92 12.83 -30.73
CA GLY A 208 -2.18 13.87 -30.03
C GLY A 208 -3.03 14.78 -29.14
N GLY A 209 -2.74 14.79 -27.83
CA GLY A 209 -3.40 15.67 -26.87
C GLY A 209 -2.48 16.03 -25.70
N LYS A 210 -2.40 17.33 -25.37
CA LYS A 210 -1.40 17.98 -24.50
C LYS A 210 -1.43 17.50 -23.04
N LYS A 211 -0.24 17.25 -22.49
CA LYS A 211 0.01 17.00 -21.05
C LYS A 211 -0.37 18.23 -20.20
N GLY A 212 -1.45 18.14 -19.44
CA GLY A 212 -1.79 19.09 -18.38
C GLY A 212 -1.14 18.68 -17.07
N GLY A 213 -0.05 19.34 -16.67
CA GLY A 213 0.55 19.15 -15.35
C GLY A 213 -0.26 19.88 -14.29
N ARG A 214 -0.74 19.17 -13.26
CA ARG A 214 -1.32 19.82 -12.07
C ARG A 214 -1.16 18.99 -10.80
N GLY A 215 0.04 19.02 -10.23
CA GLY A 215 0.26 18.70 -8.81
C GLY A 215 -0.06 19.92 -7.95
N ARG A 216 -0.71 19.71 -6.80
CA ARG A 216 -0.98 20.77 -5.82
C ARG A 216 0.33 21.08 -5.07
N LYS A 217 0.87 22.29 -5.25
CA LYS A 217 2.06 22.78 -4.53
C LYS A 217 1.62 23.66 -3.35
N ARG A 218 2.29 23.51 -2.20
CA ARG A 218 2.30 24.52 -1.14
C ARG A 218 3.73 25.04 -1.01
N GLY A 219 4.07 26.09 -1.74
CA GLY A 219 5.45 26.59 -1.83
C GLY A 219 6.37 25.69 -2.68
N LYS A 220 7.64 25.53 -2.26
CA LYS A 220 8.69 24.79 -2.99
C LYS A 220 8.97 23.38 -2.44
N GLU A 221 8.34 22.97 -1.34
CA GLU A 221 8.64 21.71 -0.67
C GLU A 221 7.58 20.64 -0.94
N SER A 222 8.05 19.40 -1.13
CA SER A 222 7.21 18.21 -1.12
C SER A 222 6.89 17.87 0.33
N VAL A 223 5.67 18.15 0.77
CA VAL A 223 5.20 17.68 2.07
C VAL A 223 4.77 16.22 1.90
N GLY A 224 5.56 15.30 2.46
CA GLY A 224 5.13 13.91 2.64
C GLY A 224 3.86 13.85 3.49
N GLU A 225 3.09 12.77 3.35
CA GLU A 225 1.80 12.59 4.04
C GLU A 225 1.95 12.83 5.55
N GLN A 226 1.46 13.98 6.02
CA GLN A 226 1.18 14.23 7.43
C GLN A 226 -0.25 13.78 7.70
N TRP A 227 -0.42 12.90 8.68
CA TRP A 227 -1.68 12.65 9.36
C TRP A 227 -1.59 13.26 10.75
#